data_AF-A0A2I2M7M9-F1
#
_entry.id   AF-A0A2I2M7M9-F1
#
_cell.length_a   1.000
_cell.length_b   1.000
_cell.length_c   1.000
_cell.angle_alpha   90.00
_cell.angle_beta   90.00
_cell.angle_gamma   90.00
#
_symmetry.space_group_name_H-M   'P 1'
#
loop_
_entity.id
_entity.type
_entity.pdbx_description
1 polymer ?
#
loop_
_entity_poly.entity_id
_entity_poly.type
_entity_poly.pdbx_seq_one_letter_code
_entity_poly.pdbx_strand_id
1 'polypeptide(L)' 'MKKVLLTALFLGAFVSANAVELDGRENCHSYACGMVESYESNNGGELSLEDADAIYDMAYESC' A
#
# COMPACT_ATOMS: atom_id res chain seq x y z
N MET A 1 -8.34 -11.27 -48.03
CA MET A 1 -7.41 -10.22 -47.58
C MET A 1 -7.56 -10.03 -46.07
N LYS A 2 -6.42 -10.17 -45.37
CA LYS A 2 -5.97 -9.59 -44.08
C LYS A 2 -7.02 -9.27 -42.99
N LYS A 3 -6.99 -10.05 -41.89
CA LYS A 3 -6.34 -9.72 -40.59
C LYS A 3 -7.20 -8.81 -39.71
N VAL A 4 -8.04 -9.41 -38.85
CA VAL A 4 -8.70 -8.72 -37.74
C VAL A 4 -8.63 -9.59 -36.49
N LEU A 5 -7.41 -9.86 -36.00
CA LEU A 5 -7.20 -10.54 -34.71
C LEU A 5 -5.89 -10.05 -34.09
N LEU A 6 -5.74 -8.74 -33.87
CA LEU A 6 -4.52 -8.21 -33.25
C LEU A 6 -4.72 -6.95 -32.39
N THR A 7 -5.95 -6.66 -31.96
CA THR A 7 -6.25 -5.48 -31.14
C THR A 7 -6.65 -5.80 -29.70
N ALA A 8 -6.95 -7.06 -29.36
CA ALA A 8 -7.33 -7.44 -28.00
C ALA A 8 -6.14 -7.69 -27.06
N LEU A 9 -4.92 -7.86 -27.60
CA LEU A 9 -3.75 -8.22 -26.80
C LEU A 9 -3.04 -7.03 -26.12
N PHE A 10 -3.39 -5.78 -26.48
CA PHE A 10 -2.75 -4.60 -25.91
C PHE A 10 -3.47 -4.03 -24.67
N LEU A 11 -4.75 -4.34 -24.45
CA LEU A 11 -5.50 -3.79 -23.31
C LEU A 11 -5.21 -4.50 -21.97
N GLY A 12 -4.59 -5.68 -22.01
CA GLY A 12 -4.27 -6.46 -20.80
C GLY A 12 -3.00 -6.02 -20.06
N ALA A 13 -2.13 -5.20 -20.68
CA ALA A 13 -0.83 -4.83 -20.11
C ALA A 13 -0.87 -3.58 -19.21
N PHE A 14 -1.95 -2.78 -19.27
CA PHE A 14 -2.06 -1.53 -18.51
C PHE A 14 -2.85 -1.69 -17.19
N VAL A 15 -3.58 -2.79 -17.02
CA VAL A 15 -4.38 -3.05 -15.81
C VAL A 15 -3.51 -3.63 -14.68
N SER A 16 -2.38 -4.25 -14.98
CA SER A 16 -1.49 -4.86 -13.99
C SER A 16 -0.51 -3.89 -13.32
N ALA A 17 -0.31 -2.67 -13.84
CA ALA A 17 0.55 -1.67 -13.20
C ALA A 17 -0.15 -1.01 -12.00
N ASN A 18 -1.41 -0.59 -12.19
CA ASN A 18 -2.19 0.06 -11.13
C ASN A 18 -2.66 -0.93 -10.04
N ALA A 19 -2.74 -2.22 -10.34
CA ALA A 19 -3.08 -3.24 -9.35
C ALA A 19 -1.92 -3.52 -8.39
N VAL A 20 -0.67 -3.50 -8.87
CA VAL A 20 0.52 -3.65 -8.01
C VAL A 20 0.73 -2.41 -7.13
N GLU A 21 0.44 -1.21 -7.63
CA GLU A 21 0.55 0.02 -6.83
C GLU A 21 -0.55 0.14 -5.76
N LEU A 22 -1.78 -0.36 -6.02
CA LEU A 22 -2.82 -0.43 -4.98
C LEU A 22 -2.52 -1.50 -3.93
N ASP A 23 -2.16 -2.72 -4.37
CA ASP A 23 -1.87 -3.85 -3.48
C ASP A 23 -0.63 -3.59 -2.62
N GLY A 24 0.38 -2.92 -3.18
CA GLY A 24 1.54 -2.42 -2.43
C GLY A 24 1.16 -1.38 -1.37
N ARG A 25 0.33 -0.37 -1.72
CA ARG A 25 -0.10 0.67 -0.77
C ARG A 25 -1.01 0.14 0.34
N GLU A 26 -1.85 -0.85 0.04
CA GLU A 26 -2.69 -1.50 1.07
C GLU A 26 -1.83 -2.29 2.07
N ASN A 27 -0.79 -2.96 1.58
CA ASN A 27 0.18 -3.65 2.44
C ASN A 27 0.99 -2.65 3.29
N CYS A 28 1.39 -1.50 2.73
CA CYS A 28 2.09 -0.46 3.50
C CYS A 28 1.20 0.20 4.55
N HIS A 29 -0.09 0.40 4.26
CA HIS A 29 -1.05 0.90 5.25
C HIS A 29 -1.21 -0.09 6.42
N SER A 30 -1.42 -1.38 6.11
CA SER A 30 -1.54 -2.43 7.11
C SER A 30 -0.28 -2.55 7.97
N TYR A 31 0.90 -2.46 7.36
CA TYR A 31 2.19 -2.45 8.05
C TYR A 31 2.32 -1.24 9.00
N ALA A 32 2.03 -0.03 8.50
CA ALA A 32 2.14 1.20 9.29
C ALA A 32 1.18 1.21 10.49
N CYS A 33 -0.08 0.79 10.30
CA CYS A 33 -1.03 0.62 11.39
C CYS A 33 -0.54 -0.40 12.44
N GLY A 34 -0.01 -1.54 12.00
CA GLY A 34 0.55 -2.55 12.92
C GLY A 34 1.76 -2.05 13.71
N MET A 35 2.58 -1.17 13.13
CA MET A 35 3.68 -0.53 13.84
C MET A 35 3.17 0.40 14.94
N VAL A 36 2.17 1.25 14.65
CA VAL A 36 1.54 2.13 15.66
C VAL A 36 0.96 1.31 16.82
N GLU A 37 0.16 0.28 16.51
CA GLU A 37 -0.41 -0.61 17.54
C GLU A 37 0.68 -1.30 18.39
N SER A 38 1.79 -1.67 17.77
CA SER A 38 2.94 -2.24 18.49
C SER A 38 3.56 -1.23 19.45
N TYR A 39 3.74 0.03 19.04
CA TYR A 39 4.25 1.07 19.92
C TYR A 39 3.28 1.38 21.06
N GLU A 40 1.96 1.43 20.82
CA GLU A 40 0.94 1.61 21.85
C GLU A 40 0.96 0.46 22.87
N SER A 41 1.07 -0.78 22.38
CA SER A 41 1.17 -1.96 23.23
C SER A 41 2.45 -1.97 24.07
N ASN A 42 3.58 -1.53 23.50
CA ASN A 42 4.87 -1.48 24.21
C ASN A 42 4.98 -0.31 25.20
N ASN A 43 4.36 0.84 24.91
CA ASN A 43 4.34 2.00 25.81
C ASN A 43 3.24 1.91 26.88
N GLY A 44 2.39 0.88 26.84
CA GLY A 44 1.38 0.63 27.87
C GLY A 44 0.18 1.58 27.79
N GLY A 45 -0.11 2.14 26.62
CA GLY A 45 -1.21 3.07 26.43
C GLY A 45 -1.29 3.65 25.02
N GLU A 46 -2.40 4.33 24.76
CA GLU A 46 -2.67 5.04 23.50
C GLU A 46 -1.62 6.13 23.28
N LEU A 47 -1.06 6.19 22.07
CA LEU A 47 -0.10 7.22 21.71
C LEU A 47 -0.82 8.56 21.55
N SER A 48 -0.06 9.66 21.63
CA SER A 48 -0.60 10.93 21.16
C SER A 48 -0.85 10.83 19.65
N LEU A 49 -1.88 11.54 19.15
CA LEU A 49 -2.17 11.60 17.71
C LEU A 49 -0.94 12.00 16.89
N GLU A 50 -0.09 12.87 17.41
CA GLU A 50 1.12 13.36 16.75
C GLU A 50 2.21 12.28 16.68
N ASP A 51 2.39 11.49 17.75
CA ASP A 51 3.35 10.39 17.78
C ASP A 51 2.88 9.22 16.90
N ALA A 52 1.58 8.92 16.93
CA ALA A 52 0.98 7.88 16.10
C ALA A 52 1.12 8.22 14.60
N ASP A 53 0.87 9.47 14.22
CA ASP A 53 1.01 9.94 12.83
C ASP A 53 2.46 9.90 12.37
N ALA A 54 3.41 10.34 13.21
CA ALA A 54 4.83 10.26 12.90
C ALA A 54 5.32 8.82 12.71
N ILE A 55 4.90 7.88 13.56
CA ILE A 55 5.24 6.45 13.44
C ILE A 55 4.60 5.85 12.20
N TYR A 56 3.33 6.18 11.94
CA TYR A 56 2.61 5.73 10.76
C TYR A 56 3.30 6.20 9.47
N ASP A 57 3.63 7.48 9.35
CA ASP A 57 4.28 8.04 8.17
C ASP A 57 5.67 7.43 7.94
N MET A 58 6.49 7.31 9.00
CA MET A 58 7.79 6.66 8.89
C MET A 58 7.67 5.20 8.43
N ALA A 59 6.71 4.45 8.94
CA ALA A 59 6.48 3.05 8.57
C ALA A 59 5.90 2.91 7.15
N TYR A 60 5.03 3.84 6.75
CA TYR A 60 4.43 3.86 5.42
C TYR A 60 5.45 4.21 4.33
N GLU A 61 6.34 5.16 4.59
CA GLU A 61 7.40 5.57 3.66
C GLU A 61 8.53 4.53 3.51
N SER A 62 8.65 3.58 4.46
CA SER A 62 9.74 2.60 4.50
C SER A 62 9.39 1.22 3.90
N CYS A 63 8.22 1.07 3.29
CA CYS A 63 7.63 -0.20 2.80
C CYS A 63 8.01 -0.61 1.35
#